data_AF-A0A2E5IZ51-F1
#
_entry.id   AF-A0A2E5IZ51-F1
#
_cell.length_a   1.000
_cell.length_b   1.000
_cell.length_c   1.000
_cell.angle_alpha   90.00
_cell.angle_beta   90.00
_cell.angle_gamma   90.00
#
_symmetry.space_group_name_H-M   'P 1'
#
loop_
_entity.id
_entity.type
_entity.pdbx_description
1 polymer ?
#
loop_
_entity_poly.entity_id
_entity_poly.type
_entity_poly.pdbx_seq_one_letter_code
_entity_poly.pdbx_strand_id
1 'polypeptide(L)' 'MAIGLGVQAAMNAIGRNPEASGDIRNTMIVGLGLAEAIGIYAFIIGILLAVA' A
#
# COMPACT_ATOMS: atom_id res chain seq x y z
N MET A 1 5.83 -1.48 7.63
CA MET A 1 5.71 -2.95 7.68
C MET A 1 4.59 -3.48 6.76
N ALA A 2 3.38 -2.90 6.78
CA ALA A 2 2.25 -3.37 5.97
C ALA A 2 2.51 -3.40 4.45
N ILE A 3 3.19 -2.36 3.91
CA ILE A 3 3.47 -2.28 2.45
C ILE A 3 4.36 -3.43 1.98
N GLY A 4 5.45 -3.72 2.70
CA GLY A 4 6.39 -4.78 2.31
C GLY A 4 5.73 -6.16 2.27
N LEU A 5 4.84 -6.46 3.22
CA LEU A 5 4.08 -7.71 3.25
C LEU A 5 3.06 -7.78 2.10
N GLY A 6 2.36 -6.69 1.81
CA GLY A 6 1.42 -6.61 0.70
C GLY A 6 2.10 -6.81 -0.65
N VAL A 7 3.26 -6.19 -0.86
CA VAL A 7 4.07 -6.36 -2.07
C VAL A 7 4.59 -7.79 -2.17
N GLN A 8 5.12 -8.37 -1.10
CA GLN A 8 5.59 -9.76 -1.11
C GLN A 8 4.46 -10.74 -1.48
N ALA A 9 3.27 -10.55 -0.92
CA ALA A 9 2.10 -11.37 -1.25
C ALA A 9 1.70 -11.23 -2.73
N ALA A 10 1.70 -10.01 -3.27
CA ALA A 10 1.41 -9.76 -4.68
C ALA A 10 2.45 -10.42 -5.60
N MET A 11 3.74 -10.31 -5.28
CA MET A 11 4.81 -10.94 -6.06
C MET A 11 4.70 -12.46 -6.06
N ASN A 12 4.36 -13.06 -4.92
CA ASN A 12 4.11 -14.50 -4.82
C ASN A 12 2.89 -14.92 -5.65
N ALA A 13 1.82 -14.13 -5.65
CA ALA A 13 0.63 -14.40 -6.46
C ALA A 13 0.91 -14.30 -7.96
N ILE A 14 1.65 -13.27 -8.39
CA ILE A 14 2.06 -13.08 -9.80
C ILE A 14 2.97 -14.21 -10.26
N GLY A 15 3.92 -14.64 -9.41
CA GLY A 15 4.80 -15.77 -9.74
C GLY A 15 4.06 -17.10 -9.96
N ARG A 16 2.89 -17.28 -9.34
CA ARG A 16 2.01 -18.45 -9.54
C ARG A 16 1.09 -18.31 -10.74
N ASN A 17 0.64 -17.10 -11.05
CA ASN A 17 -0.22 -16.83 -12.20
C ASN A 17 0.17 -15.50 -12.90
N PRO A 18 1.12 -15.54 -13.84
CA PRO A 18 1.64 -14.33 -14.50
C PRO A 18 0.58 -13.57 -15.32
N GLU A 19 -0.41 -14.27 -15.87
CA GLU A 19 -1.48 -13.70 -16.69
C GLU A 19 -2.38 -12.75 -15.88
N ALA A 20 -2.53 -12.99 -14.57
CA ALA A 20 -3.32 -12.16 -13.67
C ALA A 20 -2.55 -10.94 -13.10
N SER A 21 -1.34 -10.65 -13.61
CA SER A 21 -0.45 -9.62 -13.05
C SER A 21 -1.09 -8.23 -12.98
N GLY A 22 -1.85 -7.85 -14.02
CA GLY A 22 -2.55 -6.56 -14.06
C GLY A 22 -3.56 -6.41 -12.93
N ASP A 23 -4.42 -7.42 -12.75
CA ASP A 23 -5.48 -7.40 -11.73
C ASP A 23 -4.92 -7.48 -10.30
N ILE A 24 -3.88 -8.29 -10.09
CA ILE A 24 -3.18 -8.39 -8.80
C ILE A 24 -2.55 -7.03 -8.45
N ARG A 25 -1.87 -6.39 -9.40
CA ARG A 25 -1.23 -5.09 -9.18
C ARG A 25 -2.27 -4.00 -8.89
N ASN A 26 -3.38 -3.97 -9.62
CA ASN A 26 -4.46 -3.01 -9.37
C ASN A 26 -5.05 -3.17 -7.97
N THR A 27 -5.39 -4.40 -7.60
CA THR A 27 -5.94 -4.70 -6.27
C THR A 27 -4.95 -4.37 -5.15
N MET A 28 -3.66 -4.71 -5.35
CA MET A 28 -2.58 -4.37 -4.43
C MET A 28 -2.47 -2.87 -4.22
N ILE A 29 -2.45 -2.06 -5.29
CA ILE A 29 -2.33 -0.59 -5.18
C ILE A 29 -3.50 0.00 -4.40
N VAL A 30 -4.74 -0.45 -4.68
CA VAL A 30 -5.92 0.03 -3.95
C VAL A 30 -5.83 -0.32 -2.46
N GLY A 31 -5.50 -1.58 -2.14
CA GLY A 31 -5.37 -2.02 -0.75
C GLY A 31 -4.23 -1.33 0.02
N LEU A 32 -3.08 -1.15 -0.62
CA LEU A 32 -1.94 -0.45 -0.03
C LEU A 32 -2.20 1.05 0.14
N GLY A 33 -2.90 1.69 -0.81
CA GLY A 33 -3.29 3.10 -0.70
C GLY A 33 -4.24 3.34 0.47
N LEU A 34 -5.18 2.43 0.72
CA LEU A 34 -6.06 2.48 1.90
C LEU A 34 -5.27 2.33 3.20
N ALA A 35 -4.28 1.42 3.24
CA ALA A 35 -3.42 1.22 4.40
C ALA A 35 -2.53 2.45 4.69
N GLU A 36 -2.10 3.18 3.65
CA GLU A 36 -1.30 4.40 3.77
C GLU A 36 -2.09 5.63 4.21
N ALA A 37 -3.42 5.66 4.05
CA ALA A 37 -4.24 6.82 4.38
C ALA A 37 -4.05 7.28 5.85
N ILE A 38 -3.89 6.33 6.77
CA ILE A 38 -3.63 6.62 8.19
C ILE A 38 -2.28 7.33 8.38
N GLY A 39 -1.26 6.92 7.64
CA GLY A 39 0.07 7.55 7.67
C GLY A 39 0.04 9.00 7.18
N ILE A 40 -0.73 9.27 6.11
CA ILE A 40 -0.91 10.63 5.58
C ILE A 40 -1.61 11.52 6.62
N TYR A 41 -2.67 11.04 7.28
CA TYR A 41 -3.34 11.81 8.34
C TYR A 41 -2.40 12.12 9.51
N ALA A 42 -1.63 11.12 9.96
CA ALA A 42 -0.65 11.32 11.02
C ALA A 42 0.42 12.35 10.63
N PHE A 43 0.88 12.32 9.38
CA PHE A 43 1.85 13.29 8.87
C PHE A 43 1.29 14.71 8.80
N ILE A 44 0.06 14.89 8.30
CA ILE A 44 -0.61 16.19 8.26
C ILE A 44 -0.78 16.76 9.67
N ILE A 45 -1.25 15.95 10.63
CA ILE A 45 -1.40 16.36 12.02
C ILE A 45 -0.03 16.72 12.62
N GLY A 46 1.01 15.93 12.33
CA GLY A 46 2.37 16.23 12.78
C GLY A 46 2.89 17.57 12.26
N ILE A 47 2.66 17.89 10.98
CA ILE A 47 3.00 19.20 10.42
C ILE A 47 2.20 20.30 11.12
N LEU A 48 0.88 20.13 11.29
CA LEU A 48 0.03 21.12 11.95
C LEU A 48 0.50 21.44 13.37
N LEU A 49 0.89 20.41 14.14
CA LEU A 49 1.43 20.59 15.48
C LEU A 49 2.84 21.22 15.49
N ALA A 50 3.63 21.01 14.44
CA ALA A 50 4.98 21.58 14.34
C ALA A 50 4.99 23.07 13.94
N VAL A 51 3.93 23.55 13.27
CA VAL A 51 3.82 24.95 12.83
C VAL A 51 2.84 25.79 13.66
N ALA A 52 2.03 25.16 14.51
CA ALA A 52 1.19 25.81 15.51
C ALA A 52 2.03 26.23 16.72
#